data_AF-A0A662X9W1-F1
#
_entry.id   AF-A0A662X9W1-F1
#
_cell.length_a   1.000
_cell.length_b   1.000
_cell.length_c   1.000
_cell.angle_alpha   90.00
_cell.angle_beta   90.00
_cell.angle_gamma   90.00
#
_symmetry.space_group_name_H-M   'P 1'
#
loop_
_entity.id
_entity.type
_entity.pdbx_description
1 polymer ?
#
loop_
_entity_poly.entity_id
_entity_poly.type
_entity_poly.pdbx_seq_one_letter_code
_entity_poly.pdbx_strand_id
1 'polypeptide(L)'
;PPRGAQSRASSSTLTDRGSFALFCRLQANTLAPYLSAIRSSLDSALCLRNFPSQTVERHNKPEIELRCVAVEVFACKELLLNPVLICRNEQEKCFIEPSINSTRVSICIKKADEIETILCHKFNRFLMQRAEQFIIMRRVPVEVSESPHMCKRTA
;
A
#
# COMPACT_ATOMS: atom_id res chain seq x y z
N PRO A 1 -36.63 -50.08 -14.48
CA PRO A 1 -36.50 -50.10 -13.00
C PRO A 1 -35.58 -51.28 -12.55
N PRO A 2 -34.92 -51.23 -11.38
CA PRO A 2 -33.65 -50.52 -11.12
C PRO A 2 -32.62 -51.42 -10.37
N ARG A 3 -31.57 -50.79 -9.78
CA ARG A 3 -30.55 -51.25 -8.79
C ARG A 3 -29.22 -51.68 -9.42
N GLY A 4 -28.04 -51.28 -8.96
CA GLY A 4 -27.55 -50.50 -7.81
C GLY A 4 -26.00 -50.61 -7.88
N ALA A 5 -25.23 -49.53 -7.78
CA ALA A 5 -24.72 -48.93 -6.53
C ALA A 5 -23.24 -49.29 -6.24
N GLN A 6 -22.40 -48.23 -6.23
CA GLN A 6 -21.15 -48.03 -5.45
C GLN A 6 -19.86 -48.72 -5.98
N SER A 7 -18.68 -48.08 -6.02
CA SER A 7 -18.08 -47.22 -4.98
C SER A 7 -16.83 -46.38 -5.45
N ARG A 8 -16.70 -45.18 -4.83
CA ARG A 8 -15.49 -44.39 -4.40
C ARG A 8 -14.54 -43.79 -5.46
N ALA A 9 -14.53 -42.46 -5.70
CA ALA A 9 -13.92 -41.34 -4.92
C ALA A 9 -12.38 -41.40 -4.92
N SER A 10 -11.60 -40.43 -5.43
CA SER A 10 -11.37 -39.03 -5.00
C SER A 10 -10.41 -38.38 -6.04
N SER A 11 -10.41 -37.09 -6.40
CA SER A 11 -10.22 -35.90 -5.55
C SER A 11 -10.55 -34.61 -6.31
N SER A 12 -11.60 -33.93 -5.84
CA SER A 12 -11.86 -32.48 -5.83
C SER A 12 -11.08 -31.57 -6.80
N THR A 13 -11.67 -31.31 -7.97
CA THR A 13 -11.56 -30.00 -8.64
C THR A 13 -12.35 -28.99 -7.82
N LEU A 14 -11.68 -28.23 -6.95
CA LEU A 14 -12.35 -27.21 -6.15
C LEU A 14 -12.75 -26.04 -7.06
N THR A 15 -14.01 -26.09 -7.48
CA THR A 15 -14.77 -24.99 -8.06
C THR A 15 -14.89 -23.85 -7.06
N ASP A 16 -13.90 -22.96 -6.98
CA ASP A 16 -14.01 -21.72 -6.17
C ASP A 16 -14.43 -20.51 -7.01
N ARG A 17 -15.43 -20.70 -7.88
CA ARG A 17 -16.16 -19.60 -8.53
C ARG A 17 -17.49 -19.27 -7.81
N GLY A 18 -17.85 -20.06 -6.79
CA GLY A 18 -19.08 -19.89 -6.01
C GLY A 18 -18.94 -18.96 -4.80
N SER A 19 -17.72 -18.70 -4.30
CA SER A 19 -17.53 -17.87 -3.09
C SER A 19 -17.47 -16.37 -3.39
N PHE A 20 -17.10 -15.96 -4.61
CA PHE A 20 -17.02 -14.54 -4.99
C PHE A 20 -18.40 -13.86 -5.09
N ALA A 21 -19.42 -14.58 -5.58
CA ALA A 21 -20.75 -14.01 -5.79
C ALA A 21 -21.57 -13.87 -4.48
N LEU A 22 -21.28 -14.67 -3.45
CA LEU A 22 -21.93 -14.57 -2.15
C LEU A 22 -21.40 -13.39 -1.31
N PHE A 23 -20.21 -12.88 -1.64
CA PHE A 23 -19.57 -11.75 -0.93
C PHE A 23 -20.22 -10.39 -1.27
N CYS A 24 -20.87 -10.25 -2.43
CA CYS A 24 -21.45 -8.99 -2.90
C CYS A 24 -22.79 -8.60 -2.25
N ARG A 25 -23.40 -9.42 -1.39
CA ARG A 25 -24.78 -9.20 -0.89
C ARG A 25 -24.90 -8.45 0.45
N LEU A 26 -23.80 -7.98 1.06
CA LEU A 26 -23.81 -7.43 2.44
C LEU A 26 -22.99 -6.13 2.67
N GLN A 27 -22.51 -5.43 1.64
CA GLN A 27 -21.62 -4.28 1.86
C GLN A 27 -22.35 -2.96 2.14
N ALA A 28 -23.05 -2.89 3.27
CA ALA A 28 -23.40 -1.60 3.88
C ALA A 28 -22.18 -0.88 4.48
N ASN A 29 -21.04 -1.58 4.62
CA ASN A 29 -19.80 -1.02 5.17
C ASN A 29 -18.58 -1.40 4.31
N THR A 30 -18.15 -0.48 3.45
CA THR A 30 -16.98 -0.63 2.56
C THR A 30 -15.64 -0.37 3.25
N LEU A 31 -15.62 0.03 4.54
CA LEU A 31 -14.38 0.34 5.27
C LEU A 31 -13.62 -0.92 5.65
N ALA A 32 -14.31 -1.92 6.21
CA ALA A 32 -13.71 -3.17 6.63
C ALA A 32 -12.94 -3.91 5.51
N PRO A 33 -13.50 -4.10 4.29
CA PRO A 33 -12.77 -4.74 3.20
C PRO A 33 -11.58 -3.90 2.72
N TYR A 34 -11.68 -2.56 2.73
CA TYR A 34 -10.58 -1.67 2.37
C TYR A 34 -9.39 -1.79 3.34
N LEU A 35 -9.65 -1.75 4.65
CA LEU A 35 -8.61 -1.92 5.66
C LEU A 35 -8.00 -3.32 5.64
N SER A 36 -8.81 -4.34 5.37
CA SER A 36 -8.30 -5.72 5.22
C SER A 36 -7.39 -5.87 4.00
N ALA A 37 -7.73 -5.22 2.88
CA ALA A 37 -6.89 -5.21 1.69
C ALA A 37 -5.56 -4.48 1.92
N ILE A 38 -5.58 -3.33 2.59
CA ILE A 38 -4.36 -2.61 2.98
C ILE A 38 -3.49 -3.48 3.87
N ARG A 39 -4.08 -4.11 4.91
CA ARG A 39 -3.34 -4.98 5.83
C ARG A 39 -2.65 -6.11 5.09
N SER A 40 -3.38 -6.85 4.25
CA SER A 40 -2.81 -7.97 3.47
C SER A 40 -1.70 -7.51 2.51
N SER A 41 -1.85 -6.31 1.94
CA SER A 41 -0.86 -5.73 1.03
C SER A 41 0.40 -5.31 1.78
N LEU A 42 0.26 -4.70 2.97
CA LEU A 42 1.38 -4.32 3.82
C LEU A 42 2.11 -5.55 4.37
N ASP A 43 1.39 -6.59 4.79
CA ASP A 43 2.01 -7.84 5.27
C ASP A 43 2.91 -8.47 4.19
N SER A 44 2.50 -8.38 2.92
CA SER A 44 3.28 -8.85 1.77
C SER A 44 4.42 -7.88 1.38
N ALA A 45 4.20 -6.57 1.52
CA ALA A 45 5.17 -5.53 1.18
C ALA A 45 6.27 -5.34 2.24
N LEU A 46 6.04 -5.77 3.48
CA LEU A 46 6.99 -5.63 4.60
C LEU A 46 7.96 -6.82 4.73
N CYS A 47 8.10 -7.64 3.68
CA CYS A 47 9.12 -8.68 3.59
C CYS A 47 10.52 -8.10 3.26
N LEU A 48 10.98 -7.17 4.10
CA LEU A 48 12.22 -6.43 3.89
C LEU A 48 13.46 -7.26 4.24
N ARG A 49 14.53 -7.07 3.48
CA ARG A 49 15.84 -7.67 3.73
C ARG A 49 16.92 -6.60 3.76
N ASN A 50 17.94 -6.81 4.57
CA ASN A 50 19.10 -5.93 4.56
C ASN A 50 19.82 -6.05 3.21
N PHE A 51 19.90 -4.95 2.46
CA PHE A 51 20.51 -4.89 1.15
C PHE A 51 21.42 -3.65 1.07
N PRO A 52 22.73 -3.81 0.81
CA PRO A 52 23.66 -2.69 0.70
C PRO A 52 23.34 -1.86 -0.55
N SER A 53 23.62 -0.54 -0.50
CA SER A 53 23.30 0.32 -1.63
C SER A 53 24.19 0.03 -2.83
N GLN A 54 23.58 -0.15 -4.01
CA GLN A 54 24.32 -0.37 -5.26
C GLN A 54 24.95 0.91 -5.81
N THR A 55 24.37 2.08 -5.51
CA THR A 55 24.84 3.37 -6.02
C THR A 55 26.00 3.93 -5.20
N VAL A 56 25.98 3.73 -3.88
CA VAL A 56 26.98 4.30 -2.96
C VAL A 56 27.66 3.18 -2.19
N GLU A 57 28.94 2.96 -2.48
CA GLU A 57 29.74 1.95 -1.80
C GLU A 57 29.71 2.13 -0.27
N ARG A 58 29.67 1.01 0.44
CA ARG A 58 29.74 0.91 1.91
C ARG A 58 28.63 1.66 2.67
N HIS A 59 27.54 2.01 2.00
CA HIS A 59 26.37 2.64 2.63
C HIS A 59 25.14 1.74 2.53
N ASN A 60 24.26 1.83 3.53
CA ASN A 60 22.94 1.21 3.51
C ASN A 60 21.91 2.33 3.49
N LYS A 61 21.30 2.56 2.33
CA LYS A 61 20.29 3.60 2.12
C LYS A 61 19.00 2.92 1.65
N PRO A 62 17.83 3.45 2.03
CA PRO A 62 16.56 2.92 1.53
C PRO A 62 16.49 3.11 0.01
N GLU A 63 16.42 2.01 -0.73
CA GLU A 63 16.47 2.03 -2.20
C GLU A 63 15.26 2.76 -2.80
N ILE A 64 14.11 2.72 -2.13
CA ILE A 64 12.91 3.46 -2.54
C ILE A 64 13.09 4.99 -2.56
N GLU A 65 13.97 5.54 -1.72
CA GLU A 65 14.23 6.99 -1.67
C GLU A 65 15.27 7.43 -2.70
N LEU A 66 16.15 6.52 -3.14
CA LEU A 66 17.14 6.82 -4.17
C LEU A 66 16.46 7.17 -5.51
N ARG A 67 15.28 6.58 -5.78
CA ARG A 67 14.42 6.94 -6.92
C ARG A 67 13.99 8.42 -6.89
N CYS A 68 13.81 9.00 -5.71
CA CYS A 68 13.30 10.37 -5.56
C CYS A 68 14.38 11.44 -5.48
N VAL A 69 15.62 11.08 -5.09
CA VAL A 69 16.72 12.02 -4.94
C VAL A 69 17.53 12.18 -6.23
N ALA A 70 17.55 11.16 -7.09
CA ALA A 70 18.33 11.18 -8.31
C ALA A 70 17.43 11.10 -9.55
N VAL A 71 17.13 12.26 -10.15
CA VAL A 71 16.44 12.37 -11.44
C VAL A 71 17.30 11.82 -12.60
N GLU A 72 18.60 11.64 -12.39
CA GLU A 72 19.58 11.32 -13.44
C GLU A 72 20.35 10.01 -13.21
N VAL A 73 20.16 9.33 -12.08
CA VAL A 73 20.84 8.05 -11.85
C VAL A 73 19.88 6.95 -12.24
N PHE A 74 20.38 6.02 -13.03
CA PHE A 74 19.81 4.71 -13.35
C PHE A 74 19.42 3.98 -12.05
N ALA A 75 18.33 4.41 -11.40
CA ALA A 75 17.84 3.83 -10.18
C ALA A 75 17.51 2.39 -10.51
N CYS A 76 18.18 1.47 -9.81
CA CYS A 76 18.21 0.06 -10.15
C CYS A 76 16.78 -0.50 -10.09
N LYS A 77 16.13 -0.53 -11.27
CA LYS A 77 14.72 -0.90 -11.44
C LYS A 77 14.46 -2.33 -10.95
N GLU A 78 15.51 -3.14 -10.86
CA GLU A 78 15.50 -4.49 -10.29
C GLU A 78 15.18 -4.53 -8.79
N LEU A 79 15.47 -3.47 -8.03
CA LEU A 79 15.26 -3.42 -6.58
C LEU A 79 13.89 -2.85 -6.20
N LEU A 80 13.19 -2.28 -7.17
CA LEU A 80 11.86 -1.71 -7.00
C LEU A 80 10.80 -2.75 -7.36
N LEU A 81 9.84 -2.94 -6.46
CA LEU A 81 8.68 -3.79 -6.71
C LEU A 81 7.56 -2.97 -7.35
N ASN A 82 6.55 -3.66 -7.88
CA ASN A 82 5.41 -3.00 -8.51
C ASN A 82 4.63 -2.19 -7.44
N PRO A 83 4.44 -0.86 -7.64
CA PRO A 83 3.62 -0.08 -6.74
C PRO A 83 2.15 -0.54 -6.75
N VAL A 84 1.51 -0.47 -5.60
CA VAL A 84 0.12 -0.87 -5.40
C VAL A 84 -0.69 0.33 -4.95
N LEU A 85 -1.76 0.63 -5.68
CA LEU A 85 -2.74 1.65 -5.33
C LEU A 85 -4.04 0.97 -4.90
N ILE A 86 -4.45 1.18 -3.66
CA ILE A 86 -5.71 0.67 -3.10
C ILE A 86 -6.64 1.87 -2.90
N CYS A 87 -7.80 1.83 -3.55
CA CYS A 87 -8.78 2.92 -3.50
C CYS A 87 -10.07 2.39 -2.90
N ARG A 88 -10.65 3.14 -1.95
CA ARG A 88 -12.03 2.93 -1.51
C ARG A 88 -12.98 3.86 -2.26
N ASN A 89 -12.60 5.13 -2.34
CA ASN A 89 -13.29 6.22 -3.03
C ASN A 89 -12.26 7.10 -3.75
N GLU A 90 -12.69 8.10 -4.51
CA GLU A 90 -11.77 9.04 -5.16
C GLU A 90 -10.91 9.84 -4.16
N GLN A 91 -11.44 10.05 -2.95
CA GLN A 91 -10.83 10.82 -1.86
C GLN A 91 -10.05 9.95 -0.85
N GLU A 92 -10.32 8.65 -0.77
CA GLU A 92 -9.67 7.72 0.17
C GLU A 92 -8.84 6.69 -0.60
N LYS A 93 -7.52 6.86 -0.54
CA LYS A 93 -6.56 6.07 -1.32
C LYS A 93 -5.33 5.77 -0.48
N CYS A 94 -4.73 4.60 -0.67
CA CYS A 94 -3.46 4.21 -0.09
C CYS A 94 -2.53 3.77 -1.22
N PHE A 95 -1.37 4.41 -1.32
CA PHE A 95 -0.34 4.10 -2.29
C PHE A 95 0.85 3.46 -1.56
N ILE A 96 1.20 2.26 -1.97
CA ILE A 96 2.28 1.46 -1.37
C ILE A 96 3.32 1.25 -2.45
N GLU A 97 4.54 1.68 -2.18
CA GLU A 97 5.69 1.49 -3.07
C GLU A 97 6.73 0.63 -2.34
N PRO A 98 6.73 -0.68 -2.60
CA PRO A 98 7.66 -1.60 -1.96
C PRO A 98 9.01 -1.64 -2.67
N SER A 99 10.06 -1.90 -1.89
CA SER A 99 11.40 -2.21 -2.37
C SER A 99 11.98 -3.36 -1.53
N ILE A 100 13.21 -3.78 -1.84
CA ILE A 100 13.87 -4.90 -1.16
C ILE A 100 14.21 -4.60 0.30
N ASN A 101 14.63 -3.36 0.62
CA ASN A 101 15.12 -2.98 1.96
C ASN A 101 14.25 -1.95 2.67
N SER A 102 13.31 -1.33 1.98
CA SER A 102 12.38 -0.35 2.53
C SER A 102 11.07 -0.35 1.77
N THR A 103 10.00 0.12 2.42
CA THR A 103 8.69 0.28 1.80
C THR A 103 8.18 1.66 2.13
N ARG A 104 7.67 2.36 1.12
CA ARG A 104 7.03 3.66 1.27
C ARG A 104 5.52 3.50 1.23
N VAL A 105 4.84 4.19 2.15
CA VAL A 105 3.38 4.19 2.23
C VAL A 105 2.91 5.63 2.24
N SER A 106 1.98 5.96 1.35
CA SER A 106 1.31 7.25 1.28
C SER A 106 -0.18 7.08 1.42
N ILE A 107 -0.78 7.80 2.37
CA ILE A 107 -2.19 7.65 2.74
C ILE A 107 -2.91 8.95 2.46
N CYS A 108 -3.94 8.88 1.61
CA CYS A 108 -4.87 9.98 1.40
C CYS A 108 -6.10 9.80 2.30
N ILE A 109 -6.30 10.77 3.19
CA ILE A 109 -7.40 10.81 4.16
C ILE A 109 -8.55 11.62 3.55
N LYS A 110 -9.79 11.13 3.72
CA LYS A 110 -11.01 11.85 3.34
C LYS A 110 -11.08 13.19 4.06
N LYS A 111 -11.45 14.22 3.31
CA LYS A 111 -11.69 15.58 3.80
C LYS A 111 -13.07 16.00 3.28
N ALA A 112 -14.05 16.07 4.16
CA ALA A 112 -15.40 16.49 3.83
C ALA A 112 -15.49 18.01 3.64
N ASP A 113 -14.79 18.76 4.50
CA ASP A 113 -14.87 20.22 4.54
C ASP A 113 -13.50 20.90 4.45
N GLU A 114 -13.52 22.22 4.21
CA GLU A 114 -12.33 23.08 4.24
C GLU A 114 -11.69 23.11 5.65
N ILE A 115 -12.52 23.08 6.70
CA ILE A 115 -12.05 23.02 8.09
C ILE A 115 -11.26 21.74 8.32
N GLU A 116 -11.78 20.58 7.88
CA GLU A 116 -11.08 19.29 7.99
C GLU A 116 -9.77 19.30 7.19
N THR A 117 -9.73 19.99 6.06
CA THR A 117 -8.50 20.15 5.27
C THR A 117 -7.43 20.90 6.05
N ILE A 118 -7.80 22.00 6.74
CA ILE A 118 -6.88 22.78 7.58
C ILE A 118 -6.44 21.97 8.80
N LEU A 119 -7.37 21.24 9.43
CA LEU A 119 -7.08 20.37 10.57
C LEU A 119 -6.10 19.26 10.19
N CYS A 120 -6.37 18.54 9.10
CA CYS A 120 -5.46 17.52 8.57
C CYS A 120 -4.07 18.09 8.28
N HIS A 121 -3.98 19.27 7.66
CA HIS A 121 -2.70 19.91 7.36
C HIS A 121 -1.92 20.28 8.64
N LYS A 122 -2.58 20.85 9.65
CA LYS A 122 -1.94 21.19 10.93
C LYS A 122 -1.53 19.95 11.71
N PHE A 123 -2.38 18.92 11.74
CA PHE A 123 -2.10 17.65 12.39
C PHE A 123 -0.92 16.91 11.75
N ASN A 124 -0.90 16.82 10.42
CA ASN A 124 0.23 16.24 9.68
C ASN A 124 1.53 16.99 9.95
N ARG A 125 1.50 18.33 9.92
CA ARG A 125 2.69 19.16 10.24
C ARG A 125 3.18 18.92 11.67
N PHE A 126 2.27 18.77 12.63
CA PHE A 126 2.60 18.46 14.01
C PHE A 126 3.28 17.09 14.16
N LEU A 127 2.80 16.07 13.45
CA LEU A 127 3.42 14.74 13.44
C LEU A 127 4.80 14.75 12.78
N MET A 128 4.95 15.45 11.66
CA MET A 128 6.23 15.56 10.94
C MET A 128 7.31 16.26 11.77
N GLN A 129 6.94 17.28 12.56
CA GLN A 129 7.87 17.95 13.49
C GLN A 129 8.39 17.01 14.59
N ARG A 130 7.67 15.94 14.89
CA ARG A 130 8.04 14.90 15.88
C ARG A 130 8.51 13.60 15.24
N ALA A 131 8.83 13.61 13.95
CA ALA A 131 9.31 12.42 13.23
C ALA A 131 10.61 11.84 13.82
N GLU A 132 11.35 12.59 14.65
CA GLU A 132 12.49 12.04 15.40
C GLU A 132 12.08 10.99 16.44
N GLN A 133 10.91 11.17 17.06
CA GLN A 133 10.33 10.19 17.99
C GLN A 133 9.58 9.09 17.23
N PHE A 134 8.98 9.44 16.09
CA PHE A 134 8.30 8.50 15.20
C PHE A 134 9.21 8.10 14.03
N ILE A 135 10.13 7.16 14.27
CA ILE A 135 11.20 6.74 13.32
C ILE A 135 10.67 6.32 11.93
N ILE A 136 9.40 5.91 11.84
CA ILE A 136 8.73 5.49 10.60
C ILE A 136 8.17 6.66 9.77
N MET A 137 8.02 7.84 10.36
CA MET A 137 7.42 9.01 9.70
C MET A 137 8.46 9.79 8.92
N ARG A 138 8.05 10.30 7.75
CA ARG A 138 8.89 11.19 6.96
C ARG A 138 8.82 12.61 7.51
N ARG A 139 9.93 13.34 7.39
CA ARG A 139 10.00 14.78 7.69
C ARG A 139 9.40 15.63 6.57
N VAL A 140 9.37 15.10 5.35
CA VAL A 140 8.85 15.78 4.17
C VAL A 140 7.96 14.80 3.38
N PRO A 141 6.74 15.23 3.04
CA PRO A 141 5.80 14.47 2.22
C PRO A 141 6.35 14.22 0.81
N VAL A 142 5.90 13.16 0.14
CA VAL A 142 6.22 12.92 -1.29
C VAL A 142 5.15 13.54 -2.19
N GLU A 143 5.59 14.17 -3.28
CA GLU A 143 4.72 14.56 -4.38
C GLU A 143 4.47 13.34 -5.28
N VAL A 144 3.30 12.71 -5.17
CA VAL A 144 2.91 11.64 -6.09
C VAL A 144 2.27 12.27 -7.32
N SER A 145 2.96 12.17 -8.45
CA SER A 145 2.65 12.84 -9.71
C SER A 145 1.43 12.29 -10.47
N GLU A 146 0.85 11.16 -10.07
CA GLU A 146 -0.23 10.50 -10.81
C GLU A 146 -1.66 10.85 -10.37
N SER A 147 -1.86 11.79 -9.44
CA SER A 147 -3.23 12.24 -9.16
C SER A 147 -3.33 13.72 -8.73
N PRO A 148 -4.16 14.54 -9.41
CA PRO A 148 -4.29 15.97 -9.13
C PRO A 148 -4.94 16.27 -7.77
N HIS A 149 -5.39 15.25 -7.04
CA HIS A 149 -6.05 15.35 -5.73
C HIS A 149 -5.25 14.73 -4.58
N MET A 150 -4.10 14.11 -4.84
CA MET A 150 -3.16 13.85 -3.74
C MET A 150 -2.63 15.21 -3.30
N CYS A 151 -2.82 15.53 -2.03
CA CYS A 151 -2.30 16.75 -1.46
C CYS A 151 -0.81 16.83 -1.84
N LYS A 152 -0.36 17.92 -2.47
CA LYS A 152 1.07 18.17 -2.74
C LYS A 152 1.94 18.23 -1.47
N ARG A 153 1.36 17.84 -0.32
CA ARG A 153 1.87 17.82 1.04
C ARG A 153 1.17 16.69 1.82
N THR A 154 1.40 15.42 1.47
CA THR A 154 0.89 14.26 2.25
C THR A 154 2.01 13.64 3.08
N ALA A 155 1.92 13.78 4.41
CA ALA A 155 2.93 13.43 5.43
C ALA A 155 3.74 12.16 5.16
#